data_AF-A0A744VE88-F1
#
_entry.id   AF-A0A744VE88-F1
#
_cell.length_a   1.000
_cell.length_b   1.000
_cell.length_c   1.000
_cell.angle_alpha   90.00
_cell.angle_beta   90.00
_cell.angle_gamma   90.00
#
_symmetry.space_group_name_H-M   'P 1'
#
loop_
_entity.id
_entity.type
_entity.pdbx_description
1 polymer ?
#
loop_
_entity_poly.entity_id
_entity_poly.type
_entity_poly.pdbx_seq_one_letter_code
_entity_poly.pdbx_strand_id
1 'polypeptide(L)' 'MSGQNRFTTQVYDIGQNVNAQYIGIHAYCSWTHLFSAPLGGRQRVYNVGNSWYVTNTPYGGFQTGSTVSVTCLNLPGAGF' A
#
# COMPACT_ATOMS: atom_id res chain seq x y z
N MET A 1 24.03 -15.14 -15.81
CA MET A 1 22.64 -14.79 -16.16
C MET A 1 22.36 -13.41 -15.58
N SER A 2 22.39 -12.35 -16.40
CA SER A 2 22.00 -11.00 -15.96
C SER A 2 20.49 -10.90 -16.11
N GLY A 3 19.74 -11.41 -15.13
CA GLY A 3 18.31 -11.18 -15.05
C GLY A 3 18.12 -9.75 -14.58
N GLN A 4 17.66 -8.86 -15.45
CA GLN A 4 17.23 -7.52 -15.05
C GLN A 4 16.17 -7.71 -13.94
N ASN A 5 16.50 -7.36 -12.70
CA ASN A 5 15.54 -7.27 -11.60
C ASN A 5 14.50 -6.21 -11.97
N ARG A 6 13.46 -6.64 -12.70
CA ARG A 6 12.37 -5.77 -13.12
C ARG A 6 11.45 -5.58 -11.94
N PHE A 7 11.12 -4.33 -11.65
CA PHE A 7 10.14 -3.97 -10.63
C PHE A 7 8.87 -3.51 -11.32
N THR A 8 7.73 -3.76 -10.71
CA THR A 8 6.45 -3.19 -11.15
C THR A 8 5.79 -2.51 -9.96
N THR A 9 5.21 -1.33 -10.22
CA THR A 9 4.50 -0.54 -9.24
C THR A 9 3.01 -0.63 -9.52
N GLN A 10 2.23 -0.94 -8.49
CA GLN A 10 0.77 -0.87 -8.49
C GLN A 10 0.32 0.23 -7.53
N VAL A 11 -0.70 0.99 -7.93
CA VAL A 11 -1.31 2.03 -7.10
C VAL A 11 -2.70 1.56 -6.71
N TYR A 12 -2.97 1.55 -5.41
CA TYR A 12 -4.25 1.18 -4.84
C TYR A 12 -5.00 2.42 -4.37
N ASP A 13 -6.27 2.51 -4.75
CA ASP A 13 -7.21 3.43 -4.13
C ASP A 13 -7.82 2.76 -2.89
N ILE A 14 -7.52 3.34 -1.73
CA ILE A 14 -7.91 2.86 -0.40
C ILE A 14 -9.11 3.66 0.13
N GLY A 15 -9.36 4.88 -0.35
CA GLY A 15 -10.30 5.80 0.29
C GLY A 15 -9.82 6.28 1.68
N GLN A 16 -10.59 7.15 2.34
CA GLN A 16 -10.08 7.98 3.45
C GLN A 16 -10.51 7.55 4.87
N ASN A 17 -11.47 6.62 4.98
CA ASN A 17 -11.95 6.11 6.27
C ASN A 17 -12.19 4.60 6.15
N VAL A 18 -11.11 3.85 6.23
CA VAL A 18 -11.09 2.44 5.91
C VAL A 18 -10.39 1.66 7.00
N ASN A 19 -10.95 0.51 7.36
CA ASN A 19 -10.37 -0.39 8.34
C ASN A 19 -9.95 -1.69 7.64
N ALA A 20 -8.67 -2.03 7.78
CA ALA A 20 -8.10 -3.28 7.29
C ALA A 20 -8.49 -3.65 5.84
N GLN A 21 -8.45 -2.69 4.91
CA GLN A 21 -8.67 -3.02 3.50
C GLN A 21 -7.54 -3.87 2.98
N TYR A 22 -7.90 -5.05 2.50
CA TYR A 22 -6.98 -5.98 1.86
C TYR A 22 -6.57 -5.45 0.48
N ILE A 23 -5.26 -5.41 0.23
CA ILE A 23 -4.68 -4.92 -1.03
C ILE A 23 -3.90 -6.00 -1.79
N GLY A 24 -4.02 -7.26 -1.37
CA GLY A 24 -3.38 -8.38 -2.04
C GLY A 24 -2.22 -9.01 -1.26
N ILE A 25 -1.59 -9.97 -1.90
CA ILE A 25 -0.36 -10.61 -1.43
C ILE A 25 0.81 -9.82 -2.00
N HIS A 26 1.72 -9.36 -1.14
CA HIS A 26 2.89 -8.58 -1.54
C HIS A 26 4.13 -9.14 -0.83
N ALA A 27 4.92 -9.93 -1.56
CA ALA A 27 6.18 -10.51 -1.08
C ALA A 27 7.35 -9.91 -1.87
N TYR A 28 8.46 -9.57 -1.22
CA TYR A 28 9.56 -8.84 -1.88
C TYR A 28 9.12 -7.48 -2.45
N CYS A 29 8.22 -6.81 -1.74
CA CYS A 29 7.69 -5.50 -2.10
C CYS A 29 8.04 -4.43 -1.07
N SER A 30 8.10 -3.19 -1.54
CA SER A 30 8.09 -1.99 -0.73
C SER A 30 6.82 -1.21 -1.00
N TRP A 31 6.34 -0.50 0.01
CA TRP A 31 5.23 0.44 -0.14
C TRP A 31 5.74 1.87 0.01
N THR A 32 5.11 2.77 -0.72
CA THR A 32 5.28 4.22 -0.57
C THR A 32 3.91 4.85 -0.42
N HIS A 33 3.79 5.78 0.52
CA HIS A 33 2.57 6.54 0.72
C HIS A 33 2.54 7.74 -0.23
N LEU A 34 1.50 7.83 -1.06
CA LEU A 34 1.21 8.99 -1.88
C LEU A 34 0.06 9.77 -1.23
N PHE A 35 0.40 10.93 -0.67
CA PHE A 35 -0.55 11.78 0.00
C PHE A 35 -1.36 12.61 -1.00
N SER A 36 -2.69 12.45 -0.98
CA SER A 36 -3.65 13.37 -1.61
C SER A 36 -4.83 13.60 -0.65
N ALA A 37 -4.64 14.43 0.40
CA ALA A 37 -5.69 14.89 1.32
C ALA A 37 -5.13 15.97 2.28
N PRO A 38 -5.95 16.80 2.96
CA PRO A 38 -5.49 17.66 4.03
C PRO A 38 -5.04 16.80 5.23
N LEU A 39 -3.72 16.74 5.46
CA LEU A 39 -3.07 15.70 6.25
C LEU A 39 -3.14 15.96 7.76
N GLY A 40 -4.10 15.31 8.40
CA GLY A 40 -4.13 15.12 9.85
C GLY A 40 -4.61 13.74 10.29
N GLY A 41 -5.15 12.93 9.38
CA GLY A 41 -5.49 11.53 9.65
C GLY A 41 -4.27 10.59 9.70
N ARG A 42 -4.45 9.41 10.28
CA ARG A 42 -3.43 8.36 10.40
C ARG A 42 -3.64 7.25 9.37
N GLN A 43 -2.64 7.01 8.53
CA GLN A 43 -2.57 5.82 7.68
C GLN A 43 -1.66 4.76 8.32
N ARG A 44 -2.09 3.51 8.31
CA ARG A 44 -1.32 2.34 8.72
C ARG A 44 -1.35 1.31 7.61
N VAL A 45 -0.19 1.02 7.03
CA VAL A 45 0.04 -0.12 6.13
C VAL A 45 0.71 -1.22 6.95
N TYR A 46 0.17 -2.43 6.92
CA TYR A 46 0.71 -3.56 7.67
C TYR A 46 0.41 -4.89 6.96
N ASN A 47 1.15 -5.92 7.34
CA ASN A 47 1.00 -7.26 6.78
C ASN A 47 0.74 -8.31 7.87
N VAL A 48 0.03 -9.37 7.49
CA VAL A 48 -0.12 -10.62 8.25
C VAL A 48 0.35 -11.74 7.33
N GLY A 49 1.53 -12.28 7.58
CA GLY A 49 2.25 -13.08 6.58
C GLY A 49 2.55 -12.23 5.34
N ASN A 50 2.21 -12.75 4.15
CA ASN A 50 2.38 -12.02 2.89
C ASN A 50 1.12 -11.22 2.47
N SER A 51 0.04 -11.27 3.24
CA SER A 51 -1.20 -10.52 2.97
C SER A 51 -1.10 -9.13 3.56
N TRP A 52 -1.39 -8.11 2.75
CA TRP A 52 -1.24 -6.71 3.14
C TRP A 52 -2.58 -6.02 3.29
N TYR A 53 -2.60 -5.12 4.27
CA TYR A 53 -3.77 -4.39 4.68
C TYR A 53 -3.43 -2.91 4.87
N VAL A 54 -4.38 -2.06 4.54
CA VAL A 54 -4.30 -0.62 4.78
C VAL A 54 -5.46 -0.19 5.66
N THR A 55 -5.15 0.60 6.68
CA THR A 55 -6.13 1.27 7.53
C THR A 55 -5.90 2.76 7.46
N ASN A 56 -6.98 3.48 7.19
CA ASN A 56 -7.03 4.93 7.11
C ASN A 56 -8.02 5.43 8.16
N THR A 57 -7.50 6.11 9.18
CA THR A 57 -8.28 6.64 10.29
C THR A 57 -8.26 8.17 10.26
N PRO A 58 -9.38 8.83 9.97
CA PRO A 58 -9.51 10.28 10.10
C PRO A 58 -9.22 10.73 11.54
N TYR A 59 -8.68 11.94 11.71
CA TYR A 59 -8.40 12.49 13.03
C TYR A 59 -8.69 13.98 13.05
N GLY A 60 -9.48 14.44 14.02
CA GLY A 60 -9.75 15.87 14.22
C GLY A 60 -10.38 16.58 13.02
N GLY A 61 -11.22 15.90 12.21
CA GLY A 61 -11.79 16.45 10.98
C GLY A 61 -10.86 16.42 9.76
N PHE A 62 -9.62 15.98 9.93
CA PHE A 62 -8.66 15.80 8.85
C PHE A 62 -8.73 14.39 8.27
N GLN A 63 -8.57 14.31 6.95
CA GLN A 63 -8.60 13.06 6.20
C GLN A 63 -7.20 12.43 6.11
N THR A 64 -7.13 11.15 5.78
CA THR A 64 -5.88 10.48 5.39
C THR A 64 -5.65 10.61 3.89
N GLY A 65 -4.42 10.36 3.43
CA GLY A 65 -4.19 10.04 2.03
C GLY A 65 -5.05 8.84 1.61
N SER A 66 -5.60 8.87 0.40
CA SER A 66 -6.47 7.83 -0.14
C SER A 66 -5.73 6.78 -0.96
N THR A 67 -4.44 6.94 -1.22
CA THR A 67 -3.70 6.05 -2.12
C THR A 67 -2.45 5.47 -1.49
N VAL A 68 -2.10 4.24 -1.90
CA VAL A 68 -0.85 3.57 -1.55
C VAL A 68 -0.25 2.99 -2.83
N SER A 69 1.02 3.27 -3.09
CA SER A 69 1.76 2.59 -4.15
C SER A 69 2.58 1.46 -3.57
N VAL A 70 2.50 0.28 -4.18
CA VAL A 70 3.32 -0.88 -3.84
C VAL A 70 4.20 -1.21 -5.03
N THR A 71 5.50 -1.30 -4.81
CA THR A 71 6.49 -1.69 -5.80
C THR A 71 7.08 -3.04 -5.44
N CYS A 72 6.89 -4.02 -6.31
CA CYS A 72 7.32 -5.40 -6.12
C CYS A 72 8.37 -5.80 -7.14
N LEU A 73 9.27 -6.71 -6.74
CA LEU A 73 10.15 -7.39 -7.68
C LEU A 73 9.33 -8.37 -8.55
N ASN A 74 9.61 -8.47 -9.84
CA ASN A 74 8.88 -9.36 -10.75
C ASN A 74 9.35 -10.81 -10.59
N LEU A 75 8.98 -11.44 -9.47
CA LEU A 75 9.16 -12.86 -9.21
C LEU A 75 7.80 -13.56 -9.04
N PRO A 76 7.70 -14.86 -9.34
CA PRO A 76 6.52 -15.64 -9.01
C PRO A 76 6.16 -15.51 -7.53
N GLY A 77 4.93 -15.10 -7.23
CA GLY A 77 4.44 -14.92 -5.86
C GLY A 77 4.85 -13.62 -5.16
N ALA A 78 5.53 -12.70 -5.85
CA ALA A 78 5.90 -11.40 -5.29
C ALA A 78 4.71 -10.43 -5.15
N GLY A 79 3.59 -10.71 -5.80
CA GLY A 79 2.42 -9.84 -5.75
C GLY A 79 2.16 -9.21 -7.10
N PHE A 80 1.42 -9.98 -7.90
CA PHE A 80 0.52 -9.53 -8.97
C PHE A 80 -0.66 -10.48 -8.96
#